data_AF-A0A971BIK4-F1
#
_entry.id   AF-A0A971BIK4-F1
#
_cell.length_a   1.000
_cell.length_b   1.000
_cell.length_c   1.000
_cell.angle_alpha   90.00
_cell.angle_beta   90.00
_cell.angle_gamma   90.00
#
_symmetry.space_group_name_H-M   'P 1'
#
loop_
_entity.id
_entity.type
_entity.pdbx_description
1 polymer ?
#
loop_
_entity_poly.entity_id
_entity_poly.type
_entity_poly.pdbx_seq_one_letter_code
_entity_poly.pdbx_strand_id
1 'polypeptide(L)'
;DMVIQNGPTSMFYACPKYRPENREADERGCNNRLSMEDFTKMLEHIHGIIVEAEMNDERIQLTNYTWKNTKGTVFKVIATNGKKMTISVLNKRAMSQ
;
A
#
# COMPACT_ATOMS: atom_id res chain seq x y z
N ASP A 1 -6.55 -7.84 -4.45
CA ASP A 1 -6.58 -6.70 -3.52
C ASP A 1 -6.18 -7.09 -2.11
N MET A 2 -5.63 -6.16 -1.34
CA MET A 2 -5.33 -6.38 0.08
C MET A 2 -6.62 -6.29 0.91
N VAL A 3 -6.71 -7.06 1.98
CA VAL A 3 -7.87 -7.14 2.88
C VAL A 3 -7.49 -6.69 4.29
N ILE A 4 -8.44 -6.12 5.03
CA ILE A 4 -8.24 -5.75 6.42
C ILE A 4 -8.20 -7.02 7.28
N GLN A 5 -7.21 -7.11 8.15
CA GLN A 5 -6.97 -8.20 9.07
C GLN A 5 -6.83 -7.66 10.49
N ASN A 6 -7.37 -8.38 11.48
CA ASN A 6 -7.20 -8.05 12.90
C ASN A 6 -5.86 -8.59 13.42
N GLY A 7 -4.96 -7.69 13.82
CA GLY A 7 -3.73 -8.04 14.52
C GLY A 7 -3.88 -8.04 16.03
N PRO A 8 -2.87 -8.52 16.77
CA PRO A 8 -2.88 -8.54 18.23
C PRO A 8 -2.88 -7.12 18.84
N THR A 9 -2.34 -6.13 18.12
CA THR A 9 -2.25 -4.74 18.60
C THR A 9 -3.16 -3.79 17.82
N SER A 10 -3.30 -3.98 16.52
CA SER A 10 -4.10 -3.12 15.65
C SER A 10 -4.49 -3.83 14.35
N MET A 11 -5.47 -3.26 13.65
CA MET A 11 -5.82 -3.67 12.29
C MET A 11 -4.70 -3.35 11.30
N PHE A 12 -4.62 -4.13 10.22
CA PHE A 12 -3.67 -3.91 9.14
C PHE A 12 -4.23 -4.45 7.82
N TYR A 13 -3.74 -3.93 6.69
CA TYR A 13 -3.98 -4.50 5.37
C TYR A 13 -3.00 -5.63 5.10
N ALA A 14 -3.47 -6.73 4.53
CA ALA A 14 -2.62 -7.85 4.15
C ALA A 14 -3.10 -8.52 2.86
N CYS A 15 -2.27 -9.39 2.30
CA CYS A 15 -2.71 -10.32 1.26
C CYS A 15 -3.90 -11.19 1.75
N PRO A 16 -4.84 -11.60 0.87
CA PRO A 16 -5.94 -12.51 1.23
C PRO A 16 -5.44 -13.83 1.85
N LYS A 17 -4.34 -14.34 1.29
CA LYS A 17 -3.64 -15.55 1.74
C LYS A 17 -2.60 -15.24 2.82
N TYR A 18 -2.88 -14.32 3.74
CA TYR A 18 -1.98 -13.97 4.85
C TYR A 18 -2.10 -14.95 6.05
N ARG A 19 -3.29 -15.53 6.27
CA ARG A 19 -3.50 -16.51 7.33
C ARG A 19 -3.41 -17.94 6.80
N PRO A 20 -2.90 -18.90 7.58
CA PRO A 20 -2.86 -20.31 7.20
C PRO A 20 -4.23 -20.88 6.84
N GLU A 21 -5.29 -20.45 7.53
CA GLU A 21 -6.67 -20.88 7.27
C GLU A 21 -7.20 -20.52 5.87
N ASN A 22 -6.57 -19.55 5.20
CA ASN A 22 -6.95 -19.08 3.85
C ASN A 22 -6.00 -19.62 2.77
N ARG A 23 -5.25 -20.69 3.07
CA ARG A 23 -4.22 -21.27 2.19
C ARG A 23 -4.46 -22.77 2.03
N GLU A 24 -4.06 -23.29 0.88
CA GLU A 24 -3.88 -24.73 0.70
C GLU A 24 -2.66 -25.22 1.51
N ALA A 25 -2.62 -26.50 1.87
CA ALA A 25 -1.61 -27.07 2.77
C ALA A 25 -0.15 -26.81 2.32
N ASP A 26 0.10 -26.81 1.01
CA ASP A 26 1.44 -26.62 0.43
C ASP A 26 1.66 -25.20 -0.13
N GLU A 27 0.71 -24.29 0.06
CA GLU A 27 0.79 -22.95 -0.53
C GLU A 27 1.64 -21.99 0.32
N ARG A 28 2.66 -21.39 -0.32
CA ARG A 28 3.47 -20.35 0.31
C ARG A 28 2.62 -19.13 0.66
N GLY A 29 2.72 -18.73 1.92
CA GLY A 29 2.06 -17.52 2.40
C GLY A 29 2.53 -16.22 1.77
N CYS A 30 1.59 -15.34 1.43
CA CYS A 30 1.93 -13.94 1.17
C CYS A 30 2.01 -13.19 2.50
N ASN A 31 3.23 -12.89 2.94
CA ASN A 31 3.51 -12.18 4.19
C ASN A 31 3.42 -10.65 4.05
N ASN A 32 3.11 -10.13 2.84
CA ASN A 32 3.00 -8.70 2.59
C ASN A 32 1.87 -8.10 3.45
N ARG A 33 2.24 -7.13 4.28
CA ARG A 33 1.33 -6.41 5.15
C ARG A 33 1.68 -4.92 5.24
N LEU A 34 0.66 -4.12 5.47
CA LEU A 34 0.72 -2.67 5.64
C LEU A 34 -0.10 -2.29 6.86
N SER A 35 0.51 -1.66 7.86
CA SER A 35 -0.24 -1.18 9.03
C SER A 35 -1.19 -0.05 8.65
N MET A 36 -2.24 0.16 9.45
CA MET A 36 -3.13 1.32 9.25
C MET A 36 -2.36 2.65 9.32
N GLU A 37 -1.37 2.76 10.21
CA GLU A 37 -0.50 3.93 10.30
C GLU A 37 0.26 4.20 8.98
N ASP A 38 0.89 3.17 8.41
CA ASP A 38 1.64 3.31 7.16
C ASP A 38 0.71 3.61 5.97
N PHE A 39 -0.52 3.07 6.01
CA PHE A 39 -1.57 3.40 5.04
C PHE A 39 -1.99 4.87 5.12
N THR A 40 -2.25 5.39 6.32
CA THR A 40 -2.60 6.81 6.51
C THR A 40 -1.49 7.73 6.02
N LYS A 41 -0.23 7.44 6.38
CA LYS A 41 0.92 8.24 5.91
C LYS A 41 1.10 8.20 4.39
N MET A 42 0.79 7.07 3.77
CA MET A 42 0.79 6.92 2.31
C MET A 42 -0.29 7.81 1.67
N LEU A 43 -1.49 7.87 2.25
CA LEU A 43 -2.56 8.76 1.80
C LEU A 43 -2.19 10.24 1.97
N GLU A 44 -1.67 10.62 3.13
CA GLU A 44 -1.20 11.99 3.42
C GLU A 44 -0.14 12.44 2.41
N HIS A 45 0.83 11.57 2.09
CA HIS A 45 1.86 11.83 1.09
C HIS A 45 1.28 12.12 -0.29
N ILE A 46 0.36 11.28 -0.77
CA ILE A 46 -0.27 11.46 -2.08
C ILE A 46 -1.16 12.70 -2.10
N HIS A 47 -1.91 12.94 -1.02
CA HIS A 47 -2.75 14.13 -0.89
C HIS A 47 -1.90 15.40 -0.94
N GLY A 48 -0.77 15.44 -0.23
CA GLY A 48 0.15 16.57 -0.26
C GLY A 48 0.65 16.90 -1.67
N ILE A 49 1.06 15.89 -2.44
CA ILE A 49 1.51 16.08 -3.84
C ILE A 49 0.39 16.65 -4.72
N ILE A 50 -0.84 16.14 -4.56
CA ILE A 50 -1.98 16.60 -5.36
C ILE A 50 -2.31 18.05 -5.01
N VAL A 51 -2.38 18.39 -3.72
CA VAL A 51 -2.69 19.74 -3.25
C VAL A 51 -1.62 20.74 -3.71
N GLU A 52 -0.34 20.37 -3.63
CA GLU A 52 0.75 21.22 -4.10
C GLU A 52 0.66 21.49 -5.61
N ALA A 53 0.36 20.46 -6.42
CA ALA A 53 0.14 20.63 -7.85
C ALA A 53 -1.07 21.53 -8.14
N GLU A 54 -2.18 21.34 -7.42
CA GLU A 54 -3.38 22.19 -7.55
C GLU A 54 -3.13 23.65 -7.18
N MET A 55 -2.35 23.91 -6.11
CA MET A 55 -1.96 25.26 -5.71
C MET A 55 -1.11 25.99 -6.75
N ASN A 56 -0.39 25.24 -7.59
CA ASN A 56 0.44 25.76 -8.68
C ASN A 56 -0.28 25.74 -10.04
N ASP A 57 -1.58 25.42 -10.09
CA ASP A 57 -2.37 25.23 -11.32
C ASP A 57 -1.76 24.18 -12.28
N GLU A 58 -1.08 23.18 -11.71
CA GLU A 58 -0.41 22.11 -12.45
C GLU A 58 -1.26 20.85 -12.54
N ARG A 59 -1.39 20.28 -13.76
CA ARG A 59 -2.00 18.96 -13.95
C ARG A 59 -0.95 17.86 -13.81
N ILE A 60 -0.90 17.23 -12.64
CA ILE A 60 0.04 16.15 -12.35
C ILE A 60 -0.47 14.77 -12.78
N GLN A 61 0.36 14.01 -13.48
CA GLN A 61 0.12 12.59 -13.78
C GLN A 61 0.99 11.70 -12.88
N LEU A 62 0.36 11.08 -11.88
CA LEU A 62 1.07 10.24 -10.90
C LEU A 62 1.35 8.81 -11.37
N THR A 63 0.99 8.41 -12.59
CA THR A 63 1.21 7.04 -13.06
C THR A 63 2.70 6.70 -13.05
N ASN A 64 3.06 5.53 -12.52
CA ASN A 64 4.44 5.08 -12.24
C ASN A 64 5.21 5.84 -11.15
N TYR A 65 4.61 6.85 -10.51
CA TYR A 65 5.23 7.50 -9.35
C TYR A 65 5.50 6.46 -8.26
N THR A 66 6.74 6.44 -7.78
CA THR A 66 7.24 5.43 -6.84
C THR A 66 7.96 6.12 -5.70
N TRP A 67 7.65 5.74 -4.47
CA TRP A 67 8.33 6.23 -3.28
C TRP A 67 8.48 5.13 -2.23
N LYS A 68 9.27 5.39 -1.20
CA LYS A 68 9.58 4.44 -0.15
C LYS A 68 9.43 5.13 1.21
N ASN A 69 8.77 4.47 2.16
CA ASN A 69 8.73 5.01 3.52
C ASN A 69 10.02 4.67 4.30
N THR A 70 10.16 5.26 5.50
CA THR A 70 11.30 5.04 6.40
C THR A 70 11.49 3.57 6.80
N LYS A 71 10.40 2.79 6.86
CA LYS A 71 10.40 1.35 7.17
C LYS A 71 10.81 0.48 5.98
N GLY A 72 10.90 1.08 4.80
CA GLY A 72 11.36 0.46 3.57
C GLY A 72 10.29 -0.18 2.69
N THR A 73 9.02 0.05 3.00
CA THR A 73 7.88 -0.30 2.15
C THR A 73 7.90 0.57 0.91
N VAL A 74 7.82 -0.07 -0.26
CA VAL A 74 7.78 0.60 -1.56
C VAL A 74 6.33 0.76 -2.00
N PHE A 75 5.95 1.97 -2.37
CA PHE A 75 4.65 2.30 -2.92
C PHE A 75 4.84 2.73 -4.37
N LYS A 76 3.97 2.26 -5.26
CA LYS A 76 3.98 2.63 -6.67
C LYS A 76 2.55 2.87 -7.16
N VAL A 77 2.28 4.05 -7.71
CA VAL A 77 1.02 4.31 -8.40
C VAL A 77 1.04 3.56 -9.73
N ILE A 78 0.13 2.60 -9.88
CA ILE A 78 0.01 1.76 -11.09
C ILE A 78 -0.87 2.46 -12.12
N ALA A 79 -2.02 2.98 -11.67
CA ALA A 79 -3.00 3.60 -12.54
C ALA A 79 -3.84 4.61 -11.77
N THR A 80 -4.30 5.63 -12.48
CA THR A 80 -5.28 6.61 -12.02
C THR A 80 -6.38 6.73 -13.06
N ASN A 81 -7.65 6.74 -12.65
CA ASN A 81 -8.79 6.93 -13.55
C ASN A 81 -9.76 8.00 -13.05
N GLY A 82 -9.27 9.15 -12.59
CA GLY A 82 -10.06 10.31 -12.14
C GLY A 82 -10.94 10.11 -10.90
N LYS A 83 -11.35 8.88 -10.60
CA LYS A 83 -12.17 8.48 -9.45
C LYS A 83 -11.46 7.47 -8.55
N LYS A 84 -10.54 6.67 -9.10
CA LYS A 84 -9.79 5.66 -8.36
C LYS A 84 -8.31 5.77 -8.69
N MET A 85 -7.49 5.48 -7.69
CA MET A 85 -6.05 5.32 -7.81
C MET A 85 -5.67 3.92 -7.32
N THR A 86 -4.97 3.17 -8.16
CA THR A 86 -4.44 1.84 -7.80
C THR A 86 -2.98 1.98 -7.41
N ILE A 87 -2.66 1.63 -6.17
CA ILE A 87 -1.30 1.72 -5.62
C ILE A 87 -0.82 0.32 -5.26
N SER A 88 0.30 -0.07 -5.85
CA SER A 88 1.03 -1.28 -5.48
C SER A 88 1.84 -1.01 -4.21
N VAL A 89 1.76 -1.93 -3.25
CA VAL A 89 2.46 -1.86 -1.97
C VAL A 89 3.35 -3.08 -1.82
N LEU A 90 4.64 -2.87 -1.61
CA LEU A 90 5.61 -3.94 -1.39
C LEU A 90 6.41 -3.71 -0.10
N ASN A 91 6.05 -4.45 0.95
CA ASN A 91 6.83 -4.51 2.17
C ASN A 91 7.90 -5.61 2.05
N LYS A 92 9.07 -5.26 1.50
CA LYS A 92 10.17 -6.22 1.27
C LYS A 92 10.59 -6.95 2.54
N ARG A 93 10.60 -6.25 3.69
CA ARG A 93 10.98 -6.83 4.98
C ARG A 93 10.00 -7.92 5.43
N ALA A 94 8.71 -7.70 5.23
CA ALA A 94 7.69 -8.70 5.55
C ALA A 94 7.73 -9.89 4.56
N MET A 95 8.07 -9.63 3.30
CA MET A 95 8.14 -10.69 2.27
C MET A 95 9.40 -11.57 2.35
N SER A 96 10.46 -11.08 2.99
CA SER A 96 11.68 -11.86 3.23
C SER A 96 11.62 -12.75 4.48
N GLN A 97 10.51 -12.71 5.23
CA GLN A 97 10.25 -13.58 6.38
C GLN A 97 9.56 -14.87 5.97
#